data_AF-A0A2N6PE55-F1
#
_entry.id   AF-A0A2N6PE55-F1
#
_cell.length_a   1.000
_cell.length_b   1.000
_cell.length_c   1.000
_cell.angle_alpha   90.00
_cell.angle_beta   90.00
_cell.angle_gamma   90.00
#
_symmetry.space_group_name_H-M   'P 1'
#
loop_
_entity.id
_entity.type
_entity.pdbx_description
1 polymer ?
#
loop_
_entity_poly.entity_id
_entity_poly.type
_entity_poly.pdbx_seq_one_letter_code
_entity_poly.pdbx_strand_id
1 'polypeptide(L)'
;MNDKNKKDLTDPVDPTDPAEASAPVDPADPTAPGADDDLVILDEDTEPGEADALAEDADADAEADAETDVDSEDEIPVETIDSDDDLLTDADVPYELREDRPDPGSEPKTGLVSEFRDLTGRQAAWLVSNRETVSVSRSPLFYVTSLILGLAVIAAIIIGAQNASPEGSTGDSTLATVGLGEQAAAAEQQLGLKIKDVDSVEKAQELVRNGEADAALLVDPSGMGQQQLVALNSKPTEIMNKLQPEMPVTYLEEPPVPATASSVFVWGMALLLLASVLTLGAALYANARVEKRNRLAEVIAATIPPRAAAWGRVYGLTVLALVYLVITVGVLMLGLSIASFNSLAMAALPGIGWFSAIFLIVVLLYMSLFLWAATPAGRRARQIGYGLIVLLAAAGAFVPMVFALKADILRILSFIPFTAPVAMPMRYFAGQAEWWEGLLAAGIALVVALIAFGLAAGAYEKNLLRGAGHGGRTVKLRKKGAGAEADKKSAAADDSADADDADAEADETDDVDDADESSSGSTAAKTATKAKSAAKKQASKKSGSKKKP
;
A
#
# COMPACT_ATOMS: atom_id res chain seq x y z
N MET A 1 35.95 -18.15 -55.82
CA MET A 1 36.75 -19.28 -56.35
C MET A 1 35.91 -20.54 -56.38
N ASN A 2 36.39 -21.54 -57.10
CA ASN A 2 35.83 -22.88 -57.30
C ASN A 2 35.45 -23.61 -55.98
N ASP A 3 34.46 -24.52 -55.92
CA ASP A 3 34.35 -25.85 -56.59
C ASP A 3 35.41 -26.86 -56.06
N LYS A 4 35.11 -28.10 -55.64
CA LYS A 4 33.83 -28.83 -55.45
C LYS A 4 34.06 -30.18 -54.72
N ASN A 5 33.08 -30.61 -53.90
CA ASN A 5 32.58 -32.00 -53.78
C ASN A 5 33.43 -33.16 -53.16
N LYS A 6 32.70 -34.19 -52.68
CA LYS A 6 33.05 -35.53 -52.12
C LYS A 6 33.82 -35.57 -50.78
N LYS A 7 33.45 -36.38 -49.77
CA LYS A 7 32.86 -37.75 -49.60
C LYS A 7 33.87 -38.90 -49.63
N ASP A 8 33.89 -39.67 -48.53
CA ASP A 8 33.93 -41.14 -48.35
C ASP A 8 34.32 -41.42 -46.86
N LEU A 9 33.96 -42.50 -46.14
CA LEU A 9 33.16 -43.72 -46.42
C LEU A 9 32.60 -44.33 -45.09
N THR A 10 31.75 -45.38 -45.17
CA THR A 10 31.39 -46.39 -44.11
C THR A 10 30.64 -45.89 -42.84
N ASP A 11 29.72 -46.61 -42.17
CA ASP A 11 29.22 -48.02 -42.26
C ASP A 11 27.68 -48.13 -41.90
N PRO A 12 26.99 -49.31 -41.89
CA PRO A 12 25.54 -49.42 -42.23
C PRO A 12 24.58 -50.08 -41.19
N VAL A 13 23.33 -50.42 -41.64
CA VAL A 13 22.24 -51.25 -40.99
C VAL A 13 21.32 -50.45 -40.01
N ASP A 14 19.98 -50.59 -39.90
CA ASP A 14 18.88 -51.44 -40.47
C ASP A 14 17.56 -50.60 -40.73
N PRO A 15 16.36 -51.12 -41.12
CA PRO A 15 15.44 -50.38 -42.01
C PRO A 15 13.92 -50.40 -41.63
N THR A 16 13.07 -50.08 -42.63
CA THR A 16 11.60 -50.32 -42.81
C THR A 16 10.60 -49.16 -42.59
N ASP A 17 9.54 -49.24 -43.41
CA ASP A 17 8.59 -48.22 -43.97
C ASP A 17 7.28 -49.06 -44.30
N PRO A 18 6.28 -48.72 -45.15
CA PRO A 18 5.80 -47.45 -45.76
C PRO A 18 4.24 -47.29 -45.80
N ALA A 19 3.77 -46.32 -46.61
CA ALA A 19 2.62 -46.41 -47.56
C ALA A 19 1.18 -45.97 -47.16
N GLU A 20 0.31 -45.91 -48.19
CA GLU A 20 -0.90 -45.08 -48.30
C GLU A 20 -2.25 -45.84 -48.39
N ALA A 21 -3.32 -45.10 -48.04
CA ALA A 21 -4.77 -45.24 -48.29
C ALA A 21 -5.37 -46.41 -49.11
N SER A 22 -6.49 -46.97 -48.62
CA SER A 22 -7.67 -47.39 -49.42
C SER A 22 -8.91 -47.72 -48.54
N ALA A 23 -10.09 -47.84 -49.16
CA ALA A 23 -11.42 -48.20 -48.60
C ALA A 23 -12.14 -49.15 -49.63
N PRO A 24 -13.42 -49.62 -49.53
CA PRO A 24 -14.53 -49.27 -48.61
C PRO A 24 -15.48 -50.46 -48.18
N VAL A 25 -16.72 -50.14 -47.76
CA VAL A 25 -18.01 -50.93 -47.75
C VAL A 25 -18.58 -51.40 -46.38
N ASP A 26 -19.94 -51.41 -46.36
CA ASP A 26 -20.98 -51.47 -45.29
C ASP A 26 -21.56 -52.93 -45.13
N PRO A 27 -22.71 -53.27 -44.46
CA PRO A 27 -23.71 -52.47 -43.70
C PRO A 27 -24.32 -53.08 -42.38
N ALA A 28 -25.04 -52.26 -41.58
CA ALA A 28 -26.42 -52.55 -41.04
C ALA A 28 -26.95 -51.52 -40.00
N ASP A 29 -28.23 -51.15 -40.15
CA ASP A 29 -29.15 -50.35 -39.28
C ASP A 29 -30.15 -51.32 -38.56
N PRO A 30 -31.12 -51.00 -37.65
CA PRO A 30 -31.59 -49.73 -37.04
C PRO A 30 -31.52 -49.71 -35.47
N THR A 31 -31.86 -48.66 -34.68
CA THR A 31 -33.02 -47.73 -34.69
C THR A 31 -32.77 -46.35 -34.04
N ALA A 32 -33.63 -45.36 -34.35
CA ALA A 32 -33.60 -43.94 -33.92
C ALA A 32 -35.03 -43.47 -33.52
N PRO A 33 -35.35 -42.16 -33.22
CA PRO A 33 -34.56 -40.91 -33.12
C PRO A 33 -34.33 -40.52 -31.62
N GLY A 34 -34.23 -39.27 -31.11
CA GLY A 34 -34.37 -37.86 -31.58
C GLY A 34 -34.61 -36.94 -30.36
N ALA A 35 -34.73 -35.61 -30.41
CA ALA A 35 -34.34 -34.53 -31.34
C ALA A 35 -34.55 -33.18 -30.60
N ASP A 36 -33.88 -32.09 -31.02
CA ASP A 36 -34.09 -30.67 -30.61
C ASP A 36 -33.81 -30.35 -29.09
N ASP A 37 -33.44 -29.14 -28.61
CA ASP A 37 -32.91 -27.91 -29.24
C ASP A 37 -32.09 -27.07 -28.20
N ASP A 38 -31.74 -25.81 -28.54
CA ASP A 38 -30.94 -24.82 -27.77
C ASP A 38 -31.09 -24.75 -26.22
N LEU A 39 -30.00 -24.35 -25.53
CA LEU A 39 -30.05 -23.92 -24.11
C LEU A 39 -29.50 -22.49 -23.90
N VAL A 40 -30.42 -21.56 -23.66
CA VAL A 40 -30.16 -20.19 -23.17
C VAL A 40 -29.89 -20.22 -21.66
N ILE A 41 -29.07 -19.30 -21.15
CA ILE A 41 -28.95 -19.02 -19.71
C ILE A 41 -29.80 -17.78 -19.39
N LEU A 42 -30.82 -17.96 -18.55
CA LEU A 42 -31.55 -16.92 -17.84
C LEU A 42 -31.81 -17.39 -16.40
N ASP A 43 -32.26 -16.45 -15.57
CA ASP A 43 -32.15 -16.49 -14.10
C ASP A 43 -33.27 -17.25 -13.35
N GLU A 44 -33.07 -17.31 -12.02
CA GLU A 44 -34.07 -17.10 -10.96
C GLU A 44 -34.62 -18.31 -10.14
N ASP A 45 -34.87 -17.97 -8.86
CA ASP A 45 -35.74 -18.57 -7.83
C ASP A 45 -35.39 -19.80 -6.93
N THR A 46 -35.16 -19.48 -5.64
CA THR A 46 -35.89 -19.94 -4.42
C THR A 46 -35.57 -21.26 -3.68
N GLU A 47 -35.75 -21.22 -2.34
CA GLU A 47 -35.46 -22.25 -1.31
C GLU A 47 -36.57 -23.31 -1.10
N PRO A 48 -36.32 -24.35 -0.28
CA PRO A 48 -36.86 -24.39 1.10
C PRO A 48 -35.89 -25.02 2.14
N GLY A 49 -36.15 -25.10 3.47
CA GLY A 49 -37.26 -24.63 4.33
C GLY A 49 -37.49 -25.55 5.57
N GLU A 50 -38.18 -25.05 6.62
CA GLU A 50 -38.67 -25.76 7.84
C GLU A 50 -37.61 -26.32 8.84
N ALA A 51 -37.85 -26.53 10.16
CA ALA A 51 -38.77 -26.03 11.22
C ALA A 51 -38.10 -26.41 12.60
N ASP A 52 -38.46 -26.02 13.83
CA ASP A 52 -39.74 -25.73 14.53
C ASP A 52 -39.37 -24.93 15.83
N ALA A 53 -39.95 -23.76 16.18
CA ALA A 53 -41.19 -23.49 16.96
C ALA A 53 -41.15 -23.85 18.48
N LEU A 54 -41.91 -23.21 19.39
CA LEU A 54 -42.81 -22.04 19.31
C LEU A 54 -42.06 -20.75 19.80
N ALA A 55 -42.52 -19.73 20.55
CA ALA A 55 -43.72 -19.25 21.26
C ALA A 55 -43.45 -17.76 21.68
N GLU A 56 -44.28 -16.84 22.20
CA GLU A 56 -45.73 -16.47 22.34
C GLU A 56 -45.66 -15.15 23.18
N ASP A 57 -46.30 -13.99 22.97
CA ASP A 57 -47.33 -13.41 22.07
C ASP A 57 -46.76 -12.14 21.34
N ALA A 58 -47.39 -11.27 20.50
CA ALA A 58 -48.71 -10.57 20.41
C ALA A 58 -48.94 -9.48 21.50
N ASP A 59 -49.49 -8.27 21.26
CA ASP A 59 -50.08 -7.54 20.10
C ASP A 59 -49.55 -6.07 20.04
N ALA A 60 -49.40 -5.36 18.90
CA ALA A 60 -50.37 -4.67 18.02
C ALA A 60 -51.13 -3.47 18.70
N ASP A 61 -51.46 -2.34 18.06
CA ASP A 61 -51.33 -1.92 16.65
C ASP A 61 -51.24 -0.37 16.51
N ALA A 62 -51.31 0.20 15.29
CA ALA A 62 -51.15 1.64 14.99
C ALA A 62 -52.42 2.37 14.46
N GLU A 63 -52.23 3.60 13.94
CA GLU A 63 -53.08 4.40 13.02
C GLU A 63 -54.11 5.45 13.52
N ALA A 64 -54.36 6.40 12.60
CA ALA A 64 -55.46 7.38 12.44
C ALA A 64 -55.61 8.60 13.38
N ASP A 65 -55.43 9.79 12.80
CA ASP A 65 -55.97 11.07 13.28
C ASP A 65 -57.49 11.19 13.06
N ALA A 66 -58.19 11.92 13.94
CA ALA A 66 -59.56 12.42 13.69
C ALA A 66 -59.83 13.71 14.49
N GLU A 67 -60.33 14.75 13.82
CA GLU A 67 -60.71 16.03 14.44
C GLU A 67 -62.11 15.96 15.09
N THR A 68 -62.28 16.62 16.24
CA THR A 68 -63.59 17.06 16.74
C THR A 68 -63.48 18.40 17.47
N ASP A 69 -64.19 19.42 17.00
CA ASP A 69 -64.37 20.70 17.69
C ASP A 69 -65.19 20.56 18.97
N VAL A 70 -64.76 21.22 20.05
CA VAL A 70 -65.64 21.70 21.13
C VAL A 70 -65.14 23.05 21.64
N ASP A 71 -65.95 24.10 21.47
CA ASP A 71 -65.74 25.40 22.12
C ASP A 71 -65.92 25.31 23.64
N SER A 72 -64.99 25.91 24.39
CA SER A 72 -65.31 26.54 25.68
C SER A 72 -64.28 27.60 26.03
N GLU A 73 -64.70 28.87 26.05
CA GLU A 73 -63.94 29.97 26.60
C GLU A 73 -63.79 29.80 28.13
N ASP A 74 -62.60 30.03 28.68
CA ASP A 74 -62.44 30.42 30.09
C ASP A 74 -61.14 31.23 30.26
N GLU A 75 -61.29 32.55 30.42
CA GLU A 75 -60.19 33.52 30.48
C GLU A 75 -59.67 33.66 31.92
N ILE A 76 -58.59 32.95 32.26
CA ILE A 76 -57.97 33.05 33.58
C ILE A 76 -56.95 34.22 33.60
N PRO A 77 -57.03 35.19 34.54
CA PRO A 77 -56.25 36.43 34.44
C PRO A 77 -54.75 36.26 34.65
N VAL A 78 -53.96 37.02 33.88
CA VAL A 78 -52.56 37.30 34.23
C VAL A 78 -52.55 38.35 35.34
N GLU A 79 -52.50 37.91 36.58
CA GLU A 79 -52.34 38.80 37.74
C GLU A 79 -50.91 39.36 37.76
N THR A 80 -50.75 40.58 37.26
CA THR A 80 -49.52 41.36 37.41
C THR A 80 -49.37 41.77 38.86
N ILE A 81 -48.61 41.01 39.64
CA ILE A 81 -48.17 41.42 40.97
C ILE A 81 -47.22 42.60 40.81
N ASP A 82 -47.72 43.81 41.08
CA ASP A 82 -46.90 45.01 41.26
C ASP A 82 -45.93 44.78 42.42
N SER A 83 -44.68 45.22 42.23
CA SER A 83 -43.63 45.09 43.23
C SER A 83 -43.74 46.18 44.31
N ASP A 84 -43.77 45.78 45.58
CA ASP A 84 -43.10 46.48 46.69
C ASP A 84 -42.97 45.54 47.92
N ASP A 85 -41.86 45.68 48.65
CA ASP A 85 -41.54 45.11 49.98
C ASP A 85 -41.99 43.66 50.33
N ASP A 86 -41.23 42.65 49.87
CA ASP A 86 -40.73 41.58 50.76
C ASP A 86 -39.54 40.81 50.12
N LEU A 87 -38.34 41.42 50.15
CA LEU A 87 -37.10 40.78 49.70
C LEU A 87 -36.53 39.84 50.78
N LEU A 88 -36.83 38.54 50.65
CA LEU A 88 -36.11 37.47 51.37
C LEU A 88 -34.61 37.66 51.22
N THR A 89 -33.89 37.68 52.35
CA THR A 89 -32.44 37.85 52.34
C THR A 89 -31.74 36.49 52.26
N ASP A 90 -30.47 36.46 51.82
CA ASP A 90 -29.69 35.21 51.78
C ASP A 90 -29.56 34.52 53.16
N ALA A 91 -29.90 35.19 54.26
CA ALA A 91 -29.97 34.59 55.59
C ALA A 91 -31.12 33.58 55.74
N ASP A 92 -32.24 33.80 55.04
CA ASP A 92 -33.50 33.06 55.18
C ASP A 92 -33.53 31.75 54.37
N VAL A 93 -32.60 31.61 53.41
CA VAL A 93 -32.45 30.40 52.58
C VAL A 93 -31.68 29.31 53.33
N PRO A 94 -32.21 28.06 53.47
CA PRO A 94 -31.48 26.95 54.08
C PRO A 94 -30.13 26.68 53.40
N TYR A 95 -29.11 26.30 54.18
CA TYR A 95 -27.72 26.23 53.67
C TYR A 95 -27.53 25.23 52.50
N GLU A 96 -28.39 24.21 52.39
CA GLU A 96 -28.34 23.19 51.31
C GLU A 96 -28.96 23.66 49.99
N LEU A 97 -29.62 24.82 49.97
CA LEU A 97 -30.22 25.46 48.79
C LEU A 97 -29.57 26.81 48.44
N ARG A 98 -28.52 27.20 49.16
CA ARG A 98 -27.79 28.44 48.88
C ARG A 98 -26.75 28.16 47.80
N GLU A 99 -26.93 28.74 46.63
CA GLU A 99 -25.90 28.70 45.58
C GLU A 99 -24.62 29.37 46.09
N ASP A 100 -23.51 28.63 46.15
CA ASP A 100 -22.17 29.19 46.38
C ASP A 100 -21.75 30.02 45.16
N ARG A 101 -22.33 31.22 45.04
CA ARG A 101 -21.95 32.21 44.03
C ARG A 101 -20.50 32.63 44.29
N PRO A 102 -19.59 32.50 43.30
CA PRO A 102 -18.21 32.92 43.47
C PRO A 102 -18.12 34.39 43.90
N ASP A 103 -17.12 34.74 44.70
CA ASP A 103 -16.88 36.12 45.11
C ASP A 103 -16.73 36.99 43.84
N PRO A 104 -17.59 38.01 43.60
CA PRO A 104 -17.51 38.86 42.42
C PRO A 104 -16.25 39.76 42.40
N GLY A 105 -15.48 39.81 43.49
CA GLY A 105 -14.12 40.34 43.53
C GLY A 105 -13.06 39.40 42.95
N SER A 106 -13.35 38.10 42.86
CA SER A 106 -12.49 37.05 42.30
C SER A 106 -12.76 36.74 40.82
N GLU A 107 -13.96 37.05 40.33
CA GLU A 107 -14.33 36.84 38.92
C GLU A 107 -13.68 37.85 37.97
N PRO A 108 -13.32 37.45 36.73
CA PRO A 108 -12.83 38.38 35.73
C PRO A 108 -13.96 39.32 35.28
N LYS A 109 -13.74 40.64 35.43
CA LYS A 109 -14.70 41.74 35.17
C LYS A 109 -15.30 41.84 33.75
N THR A 110 -15.01 40.87 32.88
CA THR A 110 -15.55 40.74 31.53
C THR A 110 -16.67 39.70 31.41
N GLY A 111 -16.96 38.92 32.46
CA GLY A 111 -17.95 37.83 32.43
C GLY A 111 -17.56 36.65 31.53
N LEU A 112 -16.33 36.66 30.99
CA LEU A 112 -15.82 35.62 30.11
C LEU A 112 -14.99 34.63 30.93
N VAL A 113 -15.60 33.51 31.32
CA VAL A 113 -14.93 32.36 31.99
C VAL A 113 -14.08 31.55 30.98
N SER A 114 -13.39 32.26 30.10
CA SER A 114 -12.44 31.75 29.12
C SER A 114 -11.33 32.77 28.92
N GLU A 115 -10.35 32.76 29.82
CA GLU A 115 -8.98 33.09 29.42
C GLU A 115 -8.58 32.06 28.35
N PHE A 116 -8.85 32.36 27.08
CA PHE A 116 -8.31 31.65 25.94
C PHE A 116 -6.79 31.85 25.97
N ARG A 117 -6.12 31.01 26.77
CA ARG A 117 -4.68 31.07 26.99
C ARG A 117 -3.97 30.69 25.69
N ASP A 118 -3.68 31.71 24.89
CA ASP A 118 -3.13 31.60 23.54
C ASP A 118 -2.02 30.55 23.46
N LEU A 119 -2.38 29.38 22.92
CA LEU A 119 -1.47 28.25 22.84
C LEU A 119 -0.35 28.60 21.88
N THR A 120 0.87 28.74 22.41
CA THR A 120 2.04 28.94 21.55
C THR A 120 2.11 27.79 20.54
N GLY A 121 2.56 28.06 19.31
CA GLY A 121 2.58 27.06 18.25
C GLY A 121 3.31 25.75 18.62
N ARG A 122 4.21 25.80 19.60
CA ARG A 122 4.90 24.63 20.20
C ARG A 122 3.96 23.81 21.10
N GLN A 123 3.18 24.46 21.97
CA GLN A 123 2.18 23.79 22.83
C GLN A 123 1.06 23.19 21.98
N ALA A 124 0.54 23.93 21.01
CA ALA A 124 -0.47 23.44 20.07
C ALA A 124 0.02 22.21 19.27
N ALA A 125 1.25 22.24 18.75
CA ALA A 125 1.85 21.09 18.07
C ALA A 125 2.07 19.90 19.01
N TRP A 126 2.48 20.12 20.26
CA TRP A 126 2.65 19.05 21.25
C TRP A 126 1.33 18.39 21.65
N LEU A 127 0.25 19.17 21.85
CA LEU A 127 -1.09 18.62 22.15
C LEU A 127 -1.61 17.74 21.00
N VAL A 128 -1.47 18.20 19.75
CA VAL A 128 -1.84 17.38 18.57
C VAL A 128 -0.95 16.15 18.45
N SER A 129 0.37 16.29 18.67
CA SER A 129 1.29 15.14 18.69
C SER A 129 0.85 14.10 19.71
N ASN A 130 0.59 14.49 20.96
CA ASN A 130 0.19 13.57 22.01
C ASN A 130 -1.14 12.86 21.66
N ARG A 131 -2.13 13.60 21.15
CA ARG A 131 -3.41 13.03 20.69
C ARG A 131 -3.21 11.96 19.60
N GLU A 132 -2.44 12.28 18.55
CA GLU A 132 -2.24 11.40 17.41
C GLU A 132 -1.38 10.18 17.79
N THR A 133 -0.31 10.35 18.58
CA THR A 133 0.49 9.24 19.11
C THR A 133 -0.35 8.32 19.99
N VAL A 134 -1.18 8.84 20.89
CA VAL A 134 -2.03 8.03 21.79
C VAL A 134 -3.15 7.32 21.01
N SER A 135 -3.74 7.96 20.00
CA SER A 135 -4.80 7.33 19.20
C SER A 135 -4.29 6.18 18.34
N VAL A 136 -3.09 6.32 17.75
CA VAL A 136 -2.52 5.29 16.88
C VAL A 136 -1.80 4.18 17.67
N SER A 137 -1.10 4.50 18.77
CA SER A 137 -0.45 3.47 19.62
C SER A 137 -1.44 2.53 20.30
N ARG A 138 -2.66 2.98 20.57
CA ARG A 138 -3.76 2.15 21.10
C ARG A 138 -4.54 1.38 20.03
N SER A 139 -4.23 1.55 18.75
CA SER A 139 -4.92 0.84 17.67
C SER A 139 -4.49 -0.64 17.57
N PRO A 140 -5.39 -1.58 17.21
CA PRO A 140 -5.01 -2.98 17.04
C PRO A 140 -3.93 -3.17 15.95
N LEU A 141 -3.94 -2.33 14.91
CA LEU A 141 -2.92 -2.33 13.85
C LEU A 141 -1.52 -2.02 14.38
N PHE A 142 -1.37 -1.15 15.39
CA PHE A 142 -0.07 -0.88 15.99
C PHE A 142 0.49 -2.10 16.74
N TYR A 143 -0.34 -2.76 17.55
CA TYR A 143 0.05 -3.97 18.26
C TYR A 143 0.34 -5.14 17.31
N VAL A 144 -0.52 -5.37 16.30
CA VAL A 144 -0.32 -6.43 15.31
C VAL A 144 0.96 -6.19 14.49
N THR A 145 1.22 -4.95 14.06
CA THR A 145 2.47 -4.61 13.35
C THR A 145 3.69 -4.83 14.25
N SER A 146 3.62 -4.44 15.53
CA SER A 146 4.71 -4.65 16.50
C SER A 146 4.99 -6.14 16.73
N LEU A 147 3.93 -6.96 16.86
CA LEU A 147 4.02 -8.40 17.04
C LEU A 147 4.62 -9.09 15.80
N ILE A 148 4.16 -8.74 14.59
CA ILE A 148 4.69 -9.28 13.34
C ILE A 148 6.18 -8.92 13.19
N LEU A 149 6.59 -7.69 13.50
CA LEU A 149 8.00 -7.29 13.46
C LEU A 149 8.85 -8.05 14.50
N GLY A 150 8.36 -8.21 15.73
CA GLY A 150 9.04 -9.00 16.76
C GLY A 150 9.20 -10.47 16.39
N LEU A 151 8.14 -11.11 15.90
CA LEU A 151 8.16 -12.50 15.43
C LEU A 151 9.05 -12.68 14.19
N ALA A 152 9.04 -11.73 13.25
CA ALA A 152 9.92 -11.75 12.08
C ALA A 152 11.40 -11.67 12.48
N VAL A 153 11.75 -10.84 13.47
CA VAL A 153 13.11 -10.80 14.03
C VAL A 153 13.47 -12.13 14.71
N ILE A 154 12.59 -12.70 15.52
CA ILE A 154 12.85 -13.98 16.20
C ILE A 154 13.05 -15.11 15.18
N ALA A 155 12.18 -15.21 14.18
CA ALA A 155 12.29 -16.19 13.09
C ALA A 155 13.60 -16.00 12.30
N ALA A 156 13.96 -14.76 11.99
CA ALA A 156 15.21 -14.42 11.32
C ALA A 156 16.47 -14.78 12.14
N ILE A 157 16.43 -14.64 13.46
CA ILE A 157 17.51 -15.10 14.35
C ILE A 157 17.58 -16.64 14.39
N ILE A 158 16.45 -17.34 14.44
CA ILE A 158 16.40 -18.81 14.41
C ILE A 158 16.98 -19.35 13.09
N ILE A 159 16.55 -18.81 11.95
CA ILE A 159 17.08 -19.17 10.62
C ILE A 159 18.57 -18.81 10.52
N GLY A 160 18.97 -17.64 11.04
CA GLY A 160 20.37 -17.23 11.11
C GLY A 160 21.22 -18.20 11.94
N ALA A 161 20.72 -18.66 13.09
CA ALA A 161 21.40 -19.61 13.96
C ALA A 161 21.53 -21.01 13.33
N GLN A 162 20.47 -21.50 12.66
CA GLN A 162 20.50 -22.76 11.93
C GLN A 162 21.54 -22.72 10.80
N ASN A 163 21.56 -21.63 10.02
CA ASN A 163 22.53 -21.44 8.94
C ASN A 163 23.96 -21.14 9.42
N ALA A 164 24.14 -20.71 10.68
CA ALA A 164 25.44 -20.43 11.29
C ALA A 164 26.05 -21.65 12.02
N SER A 165 25.35 -22.78 12.06
CA SER A 165 25.80 -24.02 12.70
C SER A 165 26.05 -25.12 11.66
N PRO A 166 27.27 -25.23 11.09
CA PRO A 166 27.67 -26.40 10.28
C PRO A 166 27.51 -27.72 11.04
N GLU A 167 27.55 -27.66 12.37
CA GLU A 167 27.49 -28.83 13.25
C GLU A 167 26.13 -29.57 13.22
N GLY A 168 25.08 -28.94 12.67
CA GLY A 168 23.69 -29.42 12.73
C GLY A 168 23.35 -30.73 12.00
N SER A 169 24.22 -31.24 11.12
CA SER A 169 24.05 -32.54 10.43
C SER A 169 25.27 -33.48 10.57
N THR A 170 26.13 -33.24 11.56
CA THR A 170 27.45 -33.90 11.68
C THR A 170 27.35 -35.40 11.99
N GLY A 171 27.29 -36.22 10.94
CA GLY A 171 27.62 -37.65 11.01
C GLY A 171 26.62 -38.63 10.40
N ASP A 172 25.46 -38.19 9.91
CA ASP A 172 24.44 -39.10 9.35
C ASP A 172 24.30 -39.06 7.82
N SER A 173 24.73 -37.98 7.15
CA SER A 173 24.80 -37.91 5.69
C SER A 173 25.61 -39.10 5.13
N THR A 174 24.91 -39.98 4.40
CA THR A 174 25.40 -41.29 3.97
C THR A 174 25.57 -41.32 2.45
N LEU A 175 26.79 -41.60 2.01
CA LEU A 175 27.18 -41.64 0.60
C LEU A 175 27.26 -43.10 0.13
N ALA A 176 26.44 -43.48 -0.85
CA ALA A 176 26.64 -44.73 -1.57
C ALA A 176 27.77 -44.56 -2.59
N THR A 177 28.64 -45.57 -2.72
CA THR A 177 29.73 -45.60 -3.71
C THR A 177 29.73 -46.91 -4.49
N VAL A 178 30.35 -46.91 -5.66
CA VAL A 178 30.49 -48.12 -6.48
C VAL A 178 31.96 -48.51 -6.58
N GLY A 179 32.34 -49.62 -5.94
CA GLY A 179 33.62 -50.30 -6.14
C GLY A 179 34.86 -49.67 -5.49
N LEU A 180 34.74 -48.91 -4.39
CA LEU A 180 35.90 -48.48 -3.61
C LEU A 180 36.53 -49.62 -2.77
N GLY A 181 35.75 -50.64 -2.37
CA GLY A 181 36.22 -51.76 -1.57
C GLY A 181 36.92 -51.31 -0.28
N GLU A 182 38.14 -51.78 -0.04
CA GLU A 182 38.95 -51.43 1.14
C GLU A 182 39.23 -49.92 1.27
N GLN A 183 39.12 -49.15 0.17
CA GLN A 183 39.32 -47.70 0.18
C GLN A 183 38.14 -46.92 0.79
N ALA A 184 36.96 -47.54 0.91
CA ALA A 184 35.77 -46.90 1.46
C ALA A 184 35.99 -46.39 2.89
N ALA A 185 36.66 -47.17 3.75
CA ALA A 185 36.97 -46.78 5.13
C ALA A 185 37.98 -45.62 5.21
N ALA A 186 38.89 -45.50 4.23
CA ALA A 186 39.81 -44.38 4.14
C ALA A 186 39.11 -43.10 3.65
N ALA A 187 38.21 -43.23 2.67
CA ALA A 187 37.39 -42.13 2.18
C ALA A 187 36.39 -41.64 3.24
N GLU A 188 35.82 -42.53 4.06
CA GLU A 188 34.96 -42.19 5.21
C GLU A 188 35.71 -41.33 6.23
N GLN A 189 36.94 -41.71 6.60
CA GLN A 189 37.79 -40.92 7.49
C GLN A 189 38.25 -39.59 6.88
N GLN A 190 38.46 -39.53 5.56
CA GLN A 190 38.95 -38.34 4.87
C GLN A 190 37.83 -37.32 4.56
N LEU A 191 36.60 -37.77 4.31
CA LEU A 191 35.45 -36.93 3.98
C LEU A 191 34.54 -36.63 5.18
N GLY A 192 34.58 -37.45 6.24
CA GLY A 192 33.63 -37.36 7.35
C GLY A 192 32.20 -37.66 6.92
N LEU A 193 32.01 -38.70 6.11
CA LEU A 193 30.73 -39.21 5.61
C LEU A 193 30.68 -40.71 5.81
N LYS A 194 29.51 -41.25 6.18
CA LYS A 194 29.29 -42.70 6.20
C LYS A 194 29.29 -43.21 4.77
N ILE A 195 30.15 -44.17 4.42
CA ILE A 195 30.24 -44.71 3.05
C ILE A 195 29.67 -46.12 2.99
N LYS A 196 28.64 -46.30 2.14
CA LYS A 196 28.10 -47.61 1.75
C LYS A 196 28.62 -47.97 0.35
N ASP A 197 29.70 -48.73 0.30
CA ASP A 197 30.21 -49.24 -0.98
C ASP A 197 29.39 -50.46 -1.45
N VAL A 198 29.08 -50.51 -2.74
CA VAL A 198 28.32 -51.60 -3.38
C VAL A 198 28.91 -51.99 -4.74
N ASP A 199 28.67 -53.24 -5.15
CA ASP A 199 29.30 -53.81 -6.35
C ASP A 199 28.74 -53.29 -7.69
N SER A 200 27.63 -52.53 -7.69
CA SER A 200 26.97 -52.09 -8.92
C SER A 200 26.23 -50.76 -8.81
N VAL A 201 26.06 -50.10 -9.96
CA VAL A 201 25.37 -48.81 -10.11
C VAL A 201 23.89 -48.90 -9.73
N GLU A 202 23.25 -50.03 -10.05
CA GLU A 202 21.84 -50.29 -9.78
C GLU A 202 21.58 -50.35 -8.28
N LYS A 203 22.43 -51.07 -7.53
CA LYS A 203 22.39 -51.12 -6.06
C LYS A 203 22.58 -49.74 -5.43
N ALA A 204 23.52 -48.95 -5.96
CA ALA A 204 23.78 -47.60 -5.44
C ALA A 204 22.57 -46.67 -5.63
N GLN A 205 21.89 -46.77 -6.78
CA GLN A 205 20.62 -46.05 -7.01
C GLN A 205 19.47 -46.61 -6.15
N GLU A 206 19.44 -47.90 -5.86
CA GLU A 206 18.44 -48.52 -4.99
C GLU A 206 18.55 -48.04 -3.53
N LEU A 207 19.77 -47.96 -2.98
CA LEU A 207 20.01 -47.36 -1.66
C LEU A 207 19.49 -45.91 -1.59
N VAL A 208 19.69 -45.12 -2.66
CA VAL A 208 19.18 -43.74 -2.75
C VAL A 208 17.65 -43.69 -2.89
N ARG A 209 17.02 -44.66 -3.58
CA ARG A 209 15.54 -44.77 -3.66
C ARG A 209 14.91 -45.19 -2.33
N ASN A 210 15.59 -46.04 -1.57
CA ASN A 210 15.10 -46.60 -0.31
C ASN A 210 15.38 -45.68 0.91
N GLY A 211 16.05 -44.54 0.72
CA GLY A 211 16.43 -43.62 1.80
C GLY A 211 17.57 -44.14 2.68
N GLU A 212 18.35 -45.11 2.19
CA GLU A 212 19.49 -45.70 2.88
C GLU A 212 20.83 -44.99 2.59
N ALA A 213 20.84 -44.08 1.62
CA ALA A 213 21.92 -43.14 1.30
C ALA A 213 21.33 -41.87 0.69
N ASP A 214 21.86 -40.70 1.03
CA ASP A 214 21.36 -39.39 0.56
C ASP A 214 21.80 -39.09 -0.88
N ALA A 215 22.92 -39.68 -1.30
CA ALA A 215 23.42 -39.63 -2.67
C ALA A 215 24.25 -40.88 -3.01
N ALA A 216 24.40 -41.15 -4.30
CA ALA A 216 25.30 -42.14 -4.87
C ALA A 216 26.35 -41.46 -5.74
N LEU A 217 27.64 -41.69 -5.44
CA LEU A 217 28.75 -41.29 -6.30
C LEU A 217 29.05 -42.42 -7.28
N LEU A 218 28.68 -42.21 -8.55
CA LEU A 218 28.98 -43.13 -9.64
C LEU A 218 30.33 -42.77 -10.24
N VAL A 219 31.28 -43.70 -10.14
CA VAL A 219 32.59 -43.62 -10.79
C VAL A 219 32.62 -44.62 -11.94
N ASP A 220 33.06 -44.18 -13.11
CA ASP A 220 33.20 -45.05 -14.29
C ASP A 220 34.36 -46.05 -14.06
N PRO A 221 34.14 -47.38 -14.15
CA PRO A 221 35.17 -48.38 -13.92
C PRO A 221 36.31 -48.37 -14.97
N SER A 222 36.14 -47.65 -16.08
CA SER A 222 37.23 -47.37 -17.05
C SER A 222 38.18 -46.25 -16.60
N GLY A 223 37.82 -45.48 -15.57
CA GLY A 223 38.57 -44.32 -15.09
C GLY A 223 38.57 -43.10 -16.02
N MET A 224 37.88 -43.16 -17.18
CA MET A 224 37.84 -42.08 -18.17
C MET A 224 36.50 -41.31 -18.22
N GLY A 225 35.43 -41.86 -17.63
CA GLY A 225 34.14 -41.18 -17.49
C GLY A 225 34.15 -40.08 -16.43
N GLN A 226 33.18 -39.16 -16.53
CA GLN A 226 32.97 -38.12 -15.53
C GLN A 226 32.30 -38.73 -14.29
N GLN A 227 32.78 -38.39 -13.09
CA GLN A 227 32.12 -38.77 -11.85
C GLN A 227 30.73 -38.14 -11.77
N GLN A 228 29.69 -38.94 -11.54
CA GLN A 228 28.31 -38.47 -11.48
C GLN A 228 27.72 -38.67 -10.09
N LEU A 229 27.32 -37.57 -9.45
CA LEU A 229 26.59 -37.62 -8.18
C LEU A 229 25.09 -37.69 -8.47
N VAL A 230 24.45 -38.78 -8.03
CA VAL A 230 23.01 -39.06 -8.21
C VAL A 230 22.30 -38.93 -6.86
N ALA A 231 21.20 -38.19 -6.80
CA ALA A 231 20.38 -38.00 -5.60
C ALA A 231 18.89 -38.11 -5.95
N LEU A 232 18.03 -38.40 -4.97
CA LEU A 232 16.65 -38.80 -5.22
C LEU A 232 15.75 -37.66 -5.75
N ASN A 233 15.66 -36.56 -5.00
CA ASN A 233 14.74 -35.46 -5.28
C ASN A 233 15.25 -34.07 -4.81
N SER A 234 16.45 -34.01 -4.21
CA SER A 234 17.07 -32.81 -3.67
C SER A 234 18.53 -32.71 -4.10
N LYS A 235 19.18 -31.55 -3.90
CA LYS A 235 20.63 -31.42 -4.11
C LYS A 235 21.34 -31.75 -2.79
N PRO A 236 22.24 -32.75 -2.73
CA PRO A 236 22.89 -33.18 -1.50
C PRO A 236 24.07 -32.26 -1.16
N THR A 237 23.76 -31.02 -0.72
CA THR A 237 24.75 -29.95 -0.56
C THR A 237 25.85 -30.26 0.44
N GLU A 238 25.59 -30.97 1.54
CA GLU A 238 26.64 -31.36 2.49
C GLU A 238 27.67 -32.30 1.85
N ILE A 239 27.19 -33.31 1.12
CA ILE A 239 28.01 -34.28 0.37
C ILE A 239 28.80 -33.55 -0.73
N MET A 240 28.16 -32.63 -1.48
CA MET A 240 28.85 -31.82 -2.49
C MET A 240 29.96 -30.96 -1.88
N ASN A 241 29.71 -30.27 -0.77
CA ASN A 241 30.69 -29.41 -0.10
C ASN A 241 31.87 -30.20 0.48
N LYS A 242 31.69 -31.48 0.83
CA LYS A 242 32.76 -32.37 1.29
C LYS A 242 33.56 -33.00 0.15
N LEU A 243 32.92 -33.33 -0.98
CA LEU A 243 33.58 -33.82 -2.20
C LEU A 243 34.30 -32.70 -2.98
N GLN A 244 33.81 -31.46 -2.88
CA GLN A 244 34.39 -30.28 -3.50
C GLN A 244 34.55 -29.18 -2.42
N PRO A 245 35.53 -29.32 -1.51
CA PRO A 245 35.80 -28.29 -0.51
C PRO A 245 36.15 -26.97 -1.21
N GLU A 246 35.38 -25.92 -0.92
CA GLU A 246 35.63 -24.59 -1.49
C GLU A 246 37.06 -24.13 -1.15
N MET A 247 37.78 -23.60 -2.14
CA MET A 247 39.14 -23.10 -1.90
C MET A 247 39.09 -21.98 -0.84
N PRO A 248 39.93 -22.04 0.21
CA PRO A 248 39.85 -21.10 1.33
C PRO A 248 40.15 -19.67 0.87
N VAL A 249 39.09 -18.86 0.74
CA VAL A 249 39.18 -17.47 0.30
C VAL A 249 39.77 -16.62 1.42
N THR A 250 40.99 -16.14 1.23
CA THR A 250 41.58 -15.11 2.08
C THR A 250 41.12 -13.74 1.58
N TYR A 251 40.26 -13.07 2.34
CA TYR A 251 39.82 -11.71 2.03
C TYR A 251 40.95 -10.71 2.31
N LEU A 252 41.18 -9.76 1.39
CA LEU A 252 42.10 -8.64 1.61
C LEU A 252 41.51 -7.59 2.56
N GLU A 253 40.18 -7.44 2.52
CA GLU A 253 39.37 -6.63 3.42
C GLU A 253 38.19 -7.52 3.86
N GLU A 254 38.15 -7.92 5.12
CA GLU A 254 37.10 -8.79 5.64
C GLU A 254 35.83 -7.98 5.96
N PRO A 255 34.65 -8.35 5.41
CA PRO A 255 33.43 -7.57 5.63
C PRO A 255 33.02 -7.61 7.12
N PRO A 256 32.61 -6.47 7.73
CA PRO A 256 32.27 -6.41 9.15
C PRO A 256 31.19 -7.39 9.61
N VAL A 257 30.32 -7.85 8.70
CA VAL A 257 29.24 -8.79 8.99
C VAL A 257 29.21 -9.87 7.90
N PRO A 258 29.21 -11.18 8.23
CA PRO A 258 29.16 -12.25 7.24
C PRO A 258 27.90 -12.18 6.39
N ALA A 259 28.02 -12.53 5.10
CA ALA A 259 26.98 -12.26 4.09
C ALA A 259 25.59 -12.83 4.41
N THR A 260 25.53 -13.99 5.08
CA THR A 260 24.30 -14.63 5.56
C THR A 260 23.58 -13.78 6.61
N ALA A 261 24.29 -13.35 7.66
CA ALA A 261 23.75 -12.48 8.70
C ALA A 261 23.46 -11.05 8.19
N SER A 262 24.32 -10.52 7.33
CA SER A 262 24.11 -9.22 6.64
C SER A 262 22.78 -9.22 5.88
N SER A 263 22.51 -10.28 5.12
CA SER A 263 21.23 -10.47 4.42
C SER A 263 20.04 -10.46 5.38
N VAL A 264 20.14 -11.18 6.51
CA VAL A 264 19.11 -11.21 7.56
C VAL A 264 18.85 -9.81 8.15
N PHE A 265 19.88 -9.05 8.51
CA PHE A 265 19.72 -7.69 9.03
C PHE A 265 19.07 -6.76 8.00
N VAL A 266 19.48 -6.84 6.73
CA VAL A 266 18.97 -6.01 5.64
C VAL A 266 17.49 -6.31 5.36
N TRP A 267 17.06 -7.57 5.43
CA TRP A 267 15.64 -7.93 5.39
C TRP A 267 14.86 -7.37 6.59
N GLY A 268 15.37 -7.50 7.81
CA GLY A 268 14.75 -6.91 9.00
C GLY A 268 14.61 -5.39 8.91
N MET A 269 15.63 -4.70 8.41
CA MET A 269 15.64 -3.25 8.19
C MET A 269 14.61 -2.80 7.13
N ALA A 270 14.53 -3.50 6.00
CA ALA A 270 13.56 -3.20 4.95
C ALA A 270 12.12 -3.47 5.39
N LEU A 271 11.87 -4.56 6.12
CA LEU A 271 10.56 -4.88 6.69
C LEU A 271 10.15 -3.87 7.77
N LEU A 272 11.06 -3.46 8.65
CA LEU A 272 10.81 -2.41 9.64
C LEU A 272 10.49 -1.06 8.98
N LEU A 273 11.24 -0.65 7.95
CA LEU A 273 10.95 0.55 7.17
C LEU A 273 9.53 0.46 6.57
N LEU A 274 9.24 -0.62 5.85
CA LEU A 274 7.99 -0.78 5.12
C LEU A 274 6.79 -0.85 6.08
N ALA A 275 6.84 -1.70 7.10
CA ALA A 275 5.74 -1.88 8.06
C ALA A 275 5.47 -0.60 8.88
N SER A 276 6.51 0.09 9.35
CA SER A 276 6.38 1.37 10.06
C SER A 276 5.75 2.44 9.16
N VAL A 277 6.26 2.61 7.93
CA VAL A 277 5.77 3.62 6.98
C VAL A 277 4.34 3.32 6.53
N LEU A 278 3.99 2.07 6.25
CA LEU A 278 2.64 1.70 5.82
C LEU A 278 1.61 1.83 6.94
N THR A 279 1.87 1.27 8.14
CA THR A 279 0.89 1.31 9.25
C THR A 279 0.67 2.75 9.74
N LEU A 280 1.74 3.52 9.94
CA LEU A 280 1.61 4.91 10.43
C LEU A 280 1.12 5.86 9.34
N GLY A 281 1.50 5.63 8.08
CA GLY A 281 1.03 6.41 6.93
C GLY A 281 -0.44 6.21 6.63
N ALA A 282 -0.91 4.96 6.72
CA ALA A 282 -2.32 4.62 6.65
C ALA A 282 -3.11 5.28 7.79
N ALA A 283 -2.62 5.23 9.03
CA ALA A 283 -3.25 5.88 10.18
C ALA A 283 -3.33 7.40 10.01
N LEU A 284 -2.24 8.07 9.60
CA LEU A 284 -2.21 9.50 9.33
C LEU A 284 -3.24 9.93 8.26
N TYR A 285 -3.26 9.19 7.15
CA TYR A 285 -4.18 9.44 6.05
C TYR A 285 -5.63 9.17 6.45
N ALA A 286 -5.90 8.14 7.26
CA ALA A 286 -7.22 7.83 7.78
C ALA A 286 -7.72 8.92 8.76
N ASN A 287 -6.92 9.29 9.77
CA ASN A 287 -7.27 10.31 10.76
C ASN A 287 -7.62 11.66 10.09
N ALA A 288 -6.76 12.15 9.20
CA ALA A 288 -6.99 13.39 8.46
C ALA A 288 -8.23 13.33 7.54
N ARG A 289 -8.62 12.14 7.09
CA ARG A 289 -9.84 11.93 6.27
C ARG A 289 -11.11 11.83 7.10
N VAL A 290 -11.05 11.24 8.30
CA VAL A 290 -12.19 11.18 9.24
C VAL A 290 -12.51 12.57 9.77
N GLU A 291 -11.51 13.34 10.22
CA GLU A 291 -11.71 14.73 10.68
C GLU A 291 -12.34 15.63 9.63
N LYS A 292 -11.92 15.48 8.36
CA LYS A 292 -12.46 16.26 7.24
C LYS A 292 -13.89 15.83 6.86
N ARG A 293 -14.26 14.56 7.09
CA ARG A 293 -15.66 14.10 6.93
C ARG A 293 -16.55 14.63 8.06
N ASN A 294 -16.06 14.57 9.29
CA ASN A 294 -16.83 14.87 10.50
C ASN A 294 -16.79 16.37 10.89
N ARG A 295 -16.33 17.27 10.01
CA ARG A 295 -16.08 18.72 10.23
C ARG A 295 -15.12 19.09 11.38
N LEU A 296 -14.67 18.14 12.20
CA LEU A 296 -13.72 18.35 13.30
C LEU A 296 -12.45 19.12 12.88
N ALA A 297 -11.99 18.93 11.63
CA ALA A 297 -10.86 19.69 11.10
C ALA A 297 -11.08 21.22 11.14
N GLU A 298 -12.31 21.69 10.90
CA GLU A 298 -12.69 23.11 10.89
C GLU A 298 -12.71 23.68 12.32
N VAL A 299 -13.21 22.90 13.29
CA VAL A 299 -13.19 23.25 14.73
C VAL A 299 -11.75 23.30 15.27
N ILE A 300 -10.90 22.36 14.85
CA ILE A 300 -9.46 22.36 15.18
C ILE A 300 -8.76 23.58 14.52
N ALA A 301 -9.15 23.99 13.31
CA ALA A 301 -8.60 25.17 12.64
C ALA A 301 -8.93 26.48 13.35
N ALA A 302 -10.10 26.56 14.01
CA ALA A 302 -10.54 27.72 14.77
C ALA A 302 -9.86 27.83 16.15
N THR A 303 -9.28 26.73 16.66
CA THR A 303 -8.70 26.66 18.01
C THR A 303 -7.17 26.57 18.03
N ILE A 304 -6.52 26.09 16.96
CA ILE A 304 -5.06 26.06 16.84
C ILE A 304 -4.55 26.39 15.42
N PRO A 305 -3.35 27.01 15.28
CA PRO A 305 -2.78 27.32 13.97
C PRO A 305 -2.60 26.07 13.08
N PRO A 306 -3.09 26.07 11.81
CA PRO A 306 -3.03 24.89 10.94
C PRO A 306 -1.62 24.29 10.74
N ARG A 307 -0.58 25.13 10.77
CA ARG A 307 0.82 24.71 10.65
C ARG A 307 1.34 23.99 11.91
N ALA A 308 0.82 24.34 13.09
CA ALA A 308 1.12 23.65 14.34
C ALA A 308 0.44 22.27 14.37
N ALA A 309 -0.82 22.17 13.90
CA ALA A 309 -1.51 20.90 13.74
C ALA A 309 -0.79 19.95 12.75
N ALA A 310 -0.33 20.49 11.61
CA ALA A 310 0.48 19.74 10.64
C ALA A 310 1.80 19.21 11.26
N TRP A 311 2.51 20.05 12.02
CA TRP A 311 3.71 19.64 12.76
C TRP A 311 3.41 18.53 13.77
N GLY A 312 2.38 18.71 14.59
CA GLY A 312 2.01 17.74 15.63
C GLY A 312 1.73 16.35 15.07
N ARG A 313 1.01 16.26 13.94
CA ARG A 313 0.76 14.98 13.24
C ARG A 313 2.02 14.28 12.77
N VAL A 314 2.83 14.99 11.98
CA VAL A 314 4.04 14.41 11.38
C VAL A 314 5.04 14.02 12.47
N TYR A 315 5.23 14.88 13.48
CA TYR A 315 6.12 14.63 14.60
C TYR A 315 5.63 13.46 15.47
N GLY A 316 4.37 13.46 15.89
CA GLY A 316 3.82 12.43 16.80
C GLY A 316 3.86 11.01 16.23
N LEU A 317 3.67 10.87 14.92
CA LEU A 317 3.79 9.56 14.26
C LEU A 317 5.25 9.20 13.95
N THR A 318 6.13 10.18 13.71
CA THR A 318 7.59 9.92 13.65
C THR A 318 8.13 9.46 15.02
N VAL A 319 7.63 10.03 16.12
CA VAL A 319 7.92 9.55 17.49
C VAL A 319 7.36 8.14 17.72
N LEU A 320 6.19 7.81 17.16
CA LEU A 320 5.66 6.43 17.24
C LEU A 320 6.48 5.43 16.41
N ALA A 321 7.14 5.87 15.33
CA ALA A 321 8.09 5.05 14.57
C ALA A 321 9.39 4.77 15.35
N LEU A 322 9.83 5.67 16.23
CA LEU A 322 10.91 5.39 17.18
C LEU A 322 10.55 4.22 18.11
N VAL A 323 9.28 4.06 18.47
CA VAL A 323 8.83 2.91 19.29
C VAL A 323 8.97 1.59 18.52
N TYR A 324 8.58 1.53 17.25
CA TYR A 324 8.84 0.34 16.41
C TYR A 324 10.33 0.02 16.30
N LEU A 325 11.17 1.04 16.10
CA LEU A 325 12.62 0.90 16.04
C LEU A 325 13.19 0.34 17.35
N VAL A 326 12.81 0.91 18.49
CA VAL A 326 13.29 0.48 19.81
C VAL A 326 12.83 -0.95 20.13
N ILE A 327 11.59 -1.32 19.80
CA ILE A 327 11.10 -2.70 19.95
C ILE A 327 11.89 -3.66 19.06
N THR A 328 12.03 -3.35 17.77
CA THR A 328 12.65 -4.25 16.78
C THR A 328 14.16 -4.42 17.05
N VAL A 329 14.88 -3.34 17.34
CA VAL A 329 16.30 -3.38 17.71
C VAL A 329 16.49 -4.00 19.09
N GLY A 330 15.60 -3.75 20.05
CA GLY A 330 15.65 -4.38 21.37
C GLY A 330 15.49 -5.90 21.32
N VAL A 331 14.49 -6.39 20.59
CA VAL A 331 14.29 -7.84 20.35
C VAL A 331 15.47 -8.44 19.57
N LEU A 332 16.02 -7.71 18.58
CA LEU A 332 17.18 -8.17 17.81
C LEU A 332 18.43 -8.35 18.68
N MET A 333 18.80 -7.33 19.47
CA MET A 333 19.97 -7.38 20.35
C MET A 333 19.79 -8.41 21.47
N LEU A 334 18.60 -8.49 22.08
CA LEU A 334 18.29 -9.48 23.11
C LEU A 334 18.37 -10.91 22.56
N GLY A 335 17.78 -11.17 21.38
CA GLY A 335 17.78 -12.48 20.74
C GLY A 335 19.19 -12.92 20.32
N LEU A 336 20.01 -12.03 19.75
CA LEU A 336 21.41 -12.33 19.45
C LEU A 336 22.24 -12.58 20.72
N SER A 337 21.98 -11.85 21.81
CA SER A 337 22.65 -12.08 23.10
C SER A 337 22.27 -13.44 23.71
N ILE A 338 21.00 -13.86 23.62
CA ILE A 338 20.55 -15.18 24.08
C ILE A 338 21.15 -16.30 23.22
N ALA A 339 21.20 -16.10 21.90
CA ALA A 339 21.84 -17.01 20.95
C ALA A 339 23.39 -16.93 20.95
N SER A 340 23.99 -16.24 21.93
CA SER A 340 25.46 -16.10 22.10
C SER A 340 26.23 -15.41 20.96
N PHE A 341 25.54 -14.85 19.95
CA PHE A 341 26.13 -14.13 18.82
C PHE A 341 26.54 -12.69 19.17
N ASN A 342 27.20 -12.48 20.31
CA ASN A 342 27.54 -11.15 20.81
C ASN A 342 28.57 -10.42 19.92
N SER A 343 29.53 -11.12 19.33
CA SER A 343 30.47 -10.54 18.36
C SER A 343 29.76 -9.97 17.13
N LEU A 344 28.82 -10.73 16.57
CA LEU A 344 27.96 -10.34 15.45
C LEU A 344 27.08 -9.13 15.81
N ALA A 345 26.51 -9.11 17.02
CA ALA A 345 25.73 -7.97 17.51
C ALA A 345 26.58 -6.69 17.57
N MET A 346 27.79 -6.76 18.15
CA MET A 346 28.71 -5.62 18.22
C MET A 346 29.15 -5.13 16.84
N ALA A 347 29.43 -6.04 15.90
CA ALA A 347 29.82 -5.68 14.55
C ALA A 347 28.67 -5.06 13.72
N ALA A 348 27.42 -5.46 13.99
CA ALA A 348 26.24 -4.89 13.34
C ALA A 348 25.86 -3.49 13.88
N LEU A 349 26.26 -3.12 15.10
CA LEU A 349 25.85 -1.88 15.77
C LEU A 349 25.98 -0.60 14.92
N PRO A 350 27.08 -0.32 14.19
CA PRO A 350 27.19 0.94 13.46
C PRO A 350 26.28 0.98 12.23
N GLY A 351 26.06 -0.16 11.56
CA GLY A 351 25.06 -0.29 10.49
C GLY A 351 23.64 -0.10 11.00
N ILE A 352 23.31 -0.63 12.18
CA ILE A 352 22.04 -0.38 12.89
C ILE A 352 21.91 1.09 13.32
N GLY A 353 23.01 1.74 13.71
CA GLY A 353 23.05 3.16 14.05
C GLY A 353 22.74 4.06 12.84
N TRP A 354 23.39 3.81 11.70
CA TRP A 354 23.12 4.54 10.45
C TRP A 354 21.73 4.26 9.89
N PHE A 355 21.26 3.00 9.96
CA PHE A 355 19.85 2.67 9.70
C PHE A 355 18.94 3.56 10.55
N SER A 356 19.16 3.58 11.86
CA SER A 356 18.28 4.25 12.83
C SER A 356 18.18 5.75 12.60
N ALA A 357 19.32 6.41 12.37
CA ALA A 357 19.37 7.85 12.12
C ALA A 357 18.64 8.22 10.81
N ILE A 358 18.90 7.49 9.72
CA ILE A 358 18.31 7.78 8.42
C ILE A 358 16.82 7.36 8.38
N PHE A 359 16.44 6.24 9.01
CA PHE A 359 15.07 5.75 9.15
C PHE A 359 14.15 6.82 9.76
N LEU A 360 14.50 7.43 10.88
CA LEU A 360 13.64 8.42 11.55
C LEU A 360 13.39 9.66 10.66
N ILE A 361 14.44 10.12 9.97
CA ILE A 361 14.38 11.25 9.03
C ILE A 361 13.49 10.90 7.81
N VAL A 362 13.62 9.68 7.30
CA VAL A 362 12.89 9.21 6.13
C VAL A 362 11.43 8.84 6.46
N VAL A 363 11.13 8.40 7.69
CA VAL A 363 9.76 8.31 8.19
C VAL A 363 9.13 9.70 8.28
N LEU A 364 9.84 10.73 8.76
CA LEU A 364 9.33 12.11 8.76
C LEU A 364 8.98 12.61 7.35
N LEU A 365 9.81 12.26 6.36
CA LEU A 365 9.55 12.48 4.93
C LEU A 365 8.28 11.73 4.47
N TYR A 366 8.12 10.44 4.78
CA TYR A 366 6.93 9.68 4.42
C TYR A 366 5.65 10.18 5.11
N MET A 367 5.69 10.51 6.41
CA MET A 367 4.55 11.11 7.12
C MET A 367 4.17 12.46 6.52
N SER A 368 5.14 13.27 6.09
CA SER A 368 4.88 14.52 5.35
C SER A 368 4.18 14.26 4.02
N LEU A 369 4.61 13.24 3.27
CA LEU A 369 3.97 12.84 2.01
C LEU A 369 2.54 12.30 2.22
N PHE A 370 2.29 11.47 3.24
CA PHE A 370 0.94 10.99 3.56
C PHE A 370 0.00 12.12 4.03
N LEU A 371 0.51 13.08 4.81
CA LEU A 371 -0.23 14.30 5.15
C LEU A 371 -0.59 15.08 3.87
N TRP A 372 0.37 15.28 2.96
CA TRP A 372 0.12 15.94 1.68
C TRP A 372 -0.96 15.22 0.86
N ALA A 373 -0.89 13.89 0.73
CA ALA A 373 -1.84 13.08 -0.03
C ALA A 373 -3.27 13.08 0.55
N ALA A 374 -3.45 13.43 1.83
CA ALA A 374 -4.78 13.65 2.41
C ALA A 374 -5.45 14.97 1.93
N THR A 375 -4.67 15.94 1.45
CA THR A 375 -5.16 17.31 1.16
C THR A 375 -5.97 17.52 -0.12
N PRO A 376 -5.71 16.86 -1.28
CA PRO A 376 -6.43 17.13 -2.53
C PRO A 376 -7.94 16.93 -2.41
N ALA A 377 -8.73 17.74 -3.12
CA ALA A 377 -10.21 17.69 -3.05
C ALA A 377 -10.81 16.43 -3.71
N GLY A 378 -10.29 15.99 -4.87
CA GLY A 378 -10.82 14.86 -5.62
C GLY A 378 -10.44 13.48 -5.05
N ARG A 379 -11.39 12.53 -5.02
CA ARG A 379 -11.18 11.15 -4.51
C ARG A 379 -10.03 10.45 -5.24
N ARG A 380 -10.06 10.45 -6.58
CA ARG A 380 -9.05 9.84 -7.47
C ARG A 380 -7.64 10.40 -7.24
N ALA A 381 -7.51 11.72 -7.09
CA ALA A 381 -6.21 12.37 -6.85
C ALA A 381 -5.58 11.94 -5.51
N ARG A 382 -6.38 11.82 -4.44
CA ARG A 382 -5.90 11.29 -3.15
C ARG A 382 -5.51 9.82 -3.23
N GLN A 383 -6.27 8.99 -3.96
CA GLN A 383 -5.95 7.57 -4.15
C GLN A 383 -4.65 7.37 -4.94
N ILE A 384 -4.44 8.12 -6.02
CA ILE A 384 -3.18 8.11 -6.79
C ILE A 384 -2.01 8.59 -5.92
N GLY A 385 -2.18 9.68 -5.18
CA GLY A 385 -1.16 10.19 -4.25
C GLY A 385 -0.77 9.17 -3.19
N TYR A 386 -1.75 8.55 -2.52
CA TYR A 386 -1.54 7.50 -1.53
C TYR A 386 -0.82 6.27 -2.14
N GLY A 387 -1.31 5.77 -3.27
CA GLY A 387 -0.73 4.62 -3.97
C GLY A 387 0.71 4.85 -4.44
N LEU A 388 1.03 6.06 -4.92
CA LEU A 388 2.39 6.44 -5.30
C LEU A 388 3.34 6.46 -4.09
N ILE A 389 2.88 6.89 -2.91
CA ILE A 389 3.69 6.89 -1.69
C ILE A 389 3.91 5.46 -1.16
N VAL A 390 2.89 4.61 -1.23
CA VAL A 390 3.01 3.17 -0.91
C VAL A 390 4.00 2.47 -1.85
N LEU A 391 3.92 2.73 -3.16
CA LEU A 391 4.87 2.23 -4.15
C LEU A 391 6.30 2.75 -3.88
N LEU A 392 6.44 4.03 -3.51
CA LEU A 392 7.72 4.65 -3.17
C LEU A 392 8.33 4.06 -1.89
N ALA A 393 7.51 3.72 -0.89
CA ALA A 393 7.94 3.03 0.33
C ALA A 393 8.43 1.60 0.03
N ALA A 394 7.69 0.84 -0.79
CA ALA A 394 8.12 -0.49 -1.25
C ALA A 394 9.41 -0.42 -2.08
N ALA A 395 9.51 0.55 -2.99
CA ALA A 395 10.73 0.78 -3.77
C ALA A 395 11.92 1.18 -2.88
N GLY A 396 11.68 2.06 -1.89
CA GLY A 396 12.67 2.46 -0.89
C GLY A 396 13.24 1.28 -0.09
N ALA A 397 12.38 0.34 0.29
CA ALA A 397 12.76 -0.88 1.00
C ALA A 397 13.51 -1.89 0.12
N PHE A 398 13.01 -2.21 -1.07
CA PHE A 398 13.46 -3.37 -1.85
C PHE A 398 14.44 -3.07 -2.99
N VAL A 399 14.42 -1.87 -3.59
CA VAL A 399 15.33 -1.56 -4.72
C VAL A 399 16.82 -1.64 -4.34
N PRO A 400 17.26 -1.28 -3.11
CA PRO A 400 18.63 -1.54 -2.65
C PRO A 400 19.02 -3.02 -2.72
N MET A 401 18.15 -3.93 -2.29
CA MET A 401 18.39 -5.38 -2.32
C MET A 401 18.56 -5.91 -3.74
N VAL A 402 17.72 -5.47 -4.67
CA VAL A 402 17.81 -5.84 -6.11
C VAL A 402 19.16 -5.43 -6.72
N PHE A 403 19.79 -4.38 -6.18
CA PHE A 403 21.10 -3.88 -6.62
C PHE A 403 22.25 -4.18 -5.64
N ALA A 404 22.06 -5.11 -4.68
CA ALA A 404 23.06 -5.46 -3.66
C ALA A 404 24.45 -5.79 -4.24
N LEU A 405 24.49 -6.51 -5.36
CA LEU A 405 25.72 -6.96 -6.03
C LEU A 405 26.35 -5.90 -6.96
N LYS A 406 25.79 -4.68 -7.04
CA LYS A 406 26.25 -3.61 -7.95
C LYS A 406 26.66 -2.38 -7.15
N ALA A 407 27.89 -2.39 -6.64
CA ALA A 407 28.45 -1.38 -5.74
C ALA A 407 28.22 0.08 -6.21
N ASP A 408 28.42 0.40 -7.49
CA ASP A 408 28.20 1.76 -8.04
C ASP A 408 26.74 2.22 -7.92
N ILE A 409 25.79 1.31 -8.20
CA ILE A 409 24.35 1.61 -8.10
C ILE A 409 23.94 1.71 -6.64
N LEU A 410 24.41 0.78 -5.80
CA LEU A 410 24.14 0.80 -4.36
C LEU A 410 24.72 2.07 -3.69
N ARG A 411 25.89 2.56 -4.15
CA ARG A 411 26.46 3.84 -3.73
C ARG A 411 25.54 5.02 -4.06
N ILE A 412 25.00 5.09 -5.27
CA ILE A 412 24.02 6.14 -5.65
C ILE A 412 22.74 6.04 -4.80
N LEU A 413 22.17 4.84 -4.67
CA LEU A 413 20.97 4.58 -3.86
C LEU A 413 21.15 4.93 -2.38
N SER A 414 22.38 4.83 -1.86
CA SER A 414 22.70 5.17 -0.47
C SER A 414 22.59 6.67 -0.16
N PHE A 415 22.61 7.55 -1.17
CA PHE A 415 22.36 9.00 -1.01
C PHE A 415 20.94 9.45 -1.43
N ILE A 416 20.15 8.58 -2.06
CA ILE A 416 18.75 8.89 -2.42
C ILE A 416 17.87 8.69 -1.17
N PRO A 417 17.17 9.71 -0.64
CA PRO A 417 16.51 9.63 0.66
C PRO A 417 15.55 8.45 0.86
N PHE A 418 14.80 8.05 -0.16
CA PHE A 418 13.81 6.98 -0.05
C PHE A 418 14.46 5.59 0.10
N THR A 419 15.65 5.37 -0.46
CA THR A 419 16.41 4.12 -0.44
C THR A 419 17.56 4.10 0.56
N ALA A 420 18.03 5.28 0.98
CA ALA A 420 19.13 5.45 1.92
C ALA A 420 19.03 4.64 3.23
N PRO A 421 17.85 4.48 3.89
CA PRO A 421 17.76 3.71 5.13
C PRO A 421 18.24 2.26 4.99
N VAL A 422 18.02 1.61 3.85
CA VAL A 422 18.44 0.22 3.59
C VAL A 422 19.79 0.18 2.87
N ALA A 423 20.01 1.07 1.90
CA ALA A 423 21.22 1.09 1.10
C ALA A 423 22.51 1.49 1.86
N MET A 424 22.44 2.37 2.86
CA MET A 424 23.62 2.71 3.67
C MET A 424 24.10 1.54 4.57
N PRO A 425 23.24 0.90 5.38
CA PRO A 425 23.63 -0.28 6.17
C PRO A 425 24.16 -1.43 5.31
N MET A 426 23.56 -1.70 4.14
CA MET A 426 24.09 -2.69 3.19
C MET A 426 25.56 -2.43 2.83
N ARG A 427 25.91 -1.18 2.49
CA ARG A 427 27.29 -0.82 2.18
C ARG A 427 28.19 -0.86 3.42
N TYR A 428 27.69 -0.52 4.60
CA TYR A 428 28.47 -0.63 5.83
C TYR A 428 28.81 -2.08 6.19
N PHE A 429 27.82 -2.99 6.13
CA PHE A 429 28.04 -4.42 6.34
C PHE A 429 28.97 -5.06 5.31
N ALA A 430 29.02 -4.50 4.08
CA ALA A 430 29.94 -4.91 3.03
C ALA A 430 31.33 -4.24 3.11
N GLY A 431 31.61 -3.39 4.11
CA GLY A 431 32.86 -2.62 4.22
C GLY A 431 33.02 -1.47 3.20
N GLN A 432 32.00 -1.20 2.38
CA GLN A 432 32.06 -0.29 1.23
C GLN A 432 31.71 1.17 1.55
N ALA A 433 31.39 1.53 2.79
CA ALA A 433 30.92 2.86 3.17
C ALA A 433 31.75 3.49 4.29
N GLU A 434 32.30 4.66 4.00
CA GLU A 434 32.93 5.53 4.99
C GLU A 434 31.92 6.13 5.98
N TRP A 435 32.35 6.36 7.22
CA TRP A 435 31.49 6.90 8.27
C TRP A 435 30.88 8.28 7.93
N TRP A 436 31.58 9.10 7.13
CA TRP A 436 31.10 10.41 6.72
C TRP A 436 30.03 10.33 5.61
N GLU A 437 30.00 9.26 4.81
CA GLU A 437 28.98 9.09 3.77
C GLU A 437 27.59 8.92 4.40
N GLY A 438 27.49 8.20 5.52
CA GLY A 438 26.25 8.07 6.30
C GLY A 438 25.72 9.42 6.82
N LEU A 439 26.62 10.29 7.29
CA LEU A 439 26.26 11.65 7.73
C LEU A 439 25.76 12.51 6.56
N LEU A 440 26.40 12.40 5.38
CA LEU A 440 25.98 13.09 4.17
C LEU A 440 24.60 12.61 3.69
N ALA A 441 24.34 11.30 3.69
CA ALA A 441 23.03 10.74 3.35
C ALA A 441 21.93 11.18 4.34
N ALA A 442 22.21 11.18 5.64
CA ALA A 442 21.29 11.70 6.65
C ALA A 442 20.99 13.19 6.45
N GLY A 443 22.00 14.01 6.11
CA GLY A 443 21.84 15.43 5.79
C GLY A 443 20.98 15.68 4.54
N ILE A 444 21.23 14.94 3.45
CA ILE A 444 20.43 15.01 2.22
C ILE A 444 18.97 14.60 2.50
N ALA A 445 18.78 13.50 3.23
CA ALA A 445 17.45 13.04 3.64
C ALA A 445 16.73 14.08 4.50
N LEU A 446 17.42 14.76 5.42
CA LEU A 446 16.84 15.78 6.29
C LEU A 446 16.40 17.03 5.51
N VAL A 447 17.22 17.50 4.57
CA VAL A 447 16.85 18.62 3.70
C VAL A 447 15.61 18.29 2.87
N VAL A 448 15.54 17.08 2.28
CA VAL A 448 14.36 16.64 1.51
C VAL A 448 13.14 16.44 2.40
N ALA A 449 13.29 15.90 3.61
CA ALA A 449 12.22 15.76 4.59
C ALA A 449 11.63 17.11 5.01
N LEU A 450 12.48 18.12 5.29
CA LEU A 450 12.05 19.47 5.66
C LEU A 450 11.36 20.20 4.49
N ILE A 451 11.82 20.02 3.25
CA ILE A 451 11.16 20.55 2.05
C ILE A 451 9.78 19.90 1.86
N ALA A 452 9.71 18.57 1.94
CA ALA A 452 8.46 17.83 1.83
C ALA A 452 7.46 18.21 2.93
N PHE A 453 7.93 18.37 4.17
CA PHE A 453 7.12 18.88 5.28
C PHE A 453 6.59 20.29 5.01
N GLY A 454 7.45 21.22 4.55
CA GLY A 454 7.05 22.59 4.24
C GLY A 454 5.96 22.66 3.16
N LEU A 455 6.07 21.80 2.14
CA LEU A 455 5.05 21.64 1.09
C LEU A 455 3.77 21.00 1.63
N ALA A 456 3.87 19.97 2.47
CA ALA A 456 2.73 19.28 3.07
C ALA A 456 1.94 20.18 4.03
N ALA A 457 2.61 20.86 4.95
CA ALA A 457 1.99 21.80 5.88
C ALA A 457 1.34 23.00 5.15
N GLY A 458 2.01 23.53 4.12
CA GLY A 458 1.46 24.59 3.27
C GLY A 458 0.27 24.13 2.42
N ALA A 459 0.22 22.86 2.00
CA ALA A 459 -0.95 22.28 1.33
C ALA A 459 -2.11 22.05 2.31
N TYR A 460 -1.81 21.56 3.52
CA TYR A 460 -2.78 21.29 4.59
C TYR A 460 -3.51 22.58 5.00
N GLU A 461 -2.75 23.63 5.33
CA GLU A 461 -3.24 24.98 5.63
C GLU A 461 -4.13 25.55 4.51
N LYS A 462 -3.66 25.51 3.25
CA LYS A 462 -4.42 26.02 2.09
C LYS A 462 -5.70 25.23 1.83
N ASN A 463 -5.72 23.92 2.09
CA ASN A 463 -6.92 23.09 1.99
C ASN A 463 -7.92 23.43 3.11
N LEU A 464 -7.43 23.67 4.33
CA LEU A 464 -8.26 23.89 5.51
C LEU A 464 -8.94 25.26 5.48
N LEU A 465 -8.18 26.32 5.21
CA LEU A 465 -8.70 27.69 5.07
C LEU A 465 -9.69 27.84 3.90
N ARG A 466 -9.59 27.00 2.87
CA ARG A 466 -10.55 26.97 1.75
C ARG A 466 -11.83 26.20 2.06
N GLY A 467 -11.81 25.25 3.00
CA GLY A 467 -13.02 24.56 3.47
C GLY A 467 -13.93 25.50 4.24
N ALA A 468 -13.37 26.17 5.26
CA ALA A 468 -14.10 27.07 6.14
C ALA A 468 -14.77 28.28 5.45
N GLY A 469 -14.32 28.67 4.25
CA GLY A 469 -14.70 29.94 3.61
C GLY A 469 -15.81 29.89 2.56
N HIS A 470 -16.30 28.72 2.12
CA HIS A 470 -17.15 28.61 0.90
C HIS A 470 -18.41 27.72 1.07
N GLY A 471 -19.08 27.80 2.22
CA GLY A 471 -20.44 27.28 2.38
C GLY A 471 -21.50 28.09 1.61
N GLY A 472 -21.26 29.41 1.43
CA GLY A 472 -22.14 30.28 0.66
C GLY A 472 -22.02 30.07 -0.85
N ARG A 473 -23.00 29.40 -1.47
CA ARG A 473 -23.21 29.49 -2.93
C ARG A 473 -23.43 30.97 -3.26
N THR A 474 -22.55 31.58 -4.05
CA THR A 474 -22.79 32.94 -4.56
C THR A 474 -24.00 32.90 -5.48
N VAL A 475 -25.17 33.28 -4.96
CA VAL A 475 -26.42 33.35 -5.73
C VAL A 475 -26.21 34.35 -6.85
N LYS A 476 -26.12 33.86 -8.09
CA LYS A 476 -26.18 34.71 -9.28
C LYS A 476 -27.59 35.28 -9.34
N LEU A 477 -27.79 36.46 -8.75
CA LEU A 477 -29.01 37.25 -8.87
C LEU A 477 -29.28 37.47 -10.36
N ARG A 478 -30.17 36.67 -10.93
CA ARG A 478 -30.55 36.72 -12.34
C ARG A 478 -31.41 37.96 -12.53
N LYS A 479 -30.76 39.10 -12.76
CA LYS A 479 -31.38 40.42 -12.97
C LYS A 479 -32.50 40.29 -14.01
N LYS A 480 -33.76 40.26 -13.55
CA LYS A 480 -34.94 40.25 -14.40
C LYS A 480 -35.00 41.62 -15.09
N GLY A 481 -34.45 41.69 -16.29
CA GLY A 481 -34.43 42.92 -17.08
C GLY A 481 -35.86 43.34 -17.42
N ALA A 482 -36.18 44.61 -17.22
CA ALA A 482 -37.33 45.21 -17.86
C ALA A 482 -37.10 45.21 -19.38
N GLY A 483 -38.13 44.83 -20.14
CA GLY A 483 -38.04 44.58 -21.57
C GLY A 483 -39.40 44.19 -22.12
N ALA A 484 -40.35 45.12 -22.06
CA ALA A 484 -41.58 45.03 -22.85
C ALA A 484 -41.29 45.41 -24.31
N GLU A 485 -42.33 45.36 -25.15
CA GLU A 485 -42.37 46.00 -26.48
C GLU A 485 -41.53 45.32 -27.60
N ALA A 486 -41.87 44.07 -27.93
CA ALA A 486 -41.67 43.51 -29.28
C ALA A 486 -42.50 42.24 -29.53
N ASP A 487 -43.84 42.34 -29.62
CA ASP A 487 -44.51 41.96 -30.88
C ASP A 487 -45.98 42.45 -30.93
N LYS A 488 -46.38 43.05 -32.05
CA LYS A 488 -47.76 43.51 -32.30
C LYS A 488 -48.01 43.79 -33.79
N LYS A 489 -47.68 42.83 -34.68
CA LYS A 489 -47.83 43.05 -36.13
C LYS A 489 -48.23 41.84 -37.00
N SER A 490 -49.33 41.17 -36.64
CA SER A 490 -50.12 40.38 -37.61
C SER A 490 -51.60 40.34 -37.21
N ALA A 491 -52.33 41.42 -37.49
CA ALA A 491 -53.79 41.50 -37.33
C ALA A 491 -54.38 42.29 -38.52
N ALA A 492 -54.75 41.56 -39.57
CA ALA A 492 -55.50 42.03 -40.74
C ALA A 492 -55.96 40.79 -41.55
N ALA A 493 -57.22 40.78 -41.98
CA ALA A 493 -57.93 39.67 -42.65
C ALA A 493 -58.14 38.41 -41.78
N ASP A 494 -59.33 37.81 -41.70
CA ASP A 494 -60.65 38.23 -42.23
C ASP A 494 -61.78 37.82 -41.27
N ASP A 495 -62.90 38.56 -41.33
CA ASP A 495 -64.19 38.17 -40.75
C ASP A 495 -64.92 37.18 -41.67
N SER A 496 -65.51 36.11 -41.11
CA SER A 496 -66.95 35.80 -41.30
C SER A 496 -67.35 34.46 -40.65
N ALA A 497 -68.46 34.49 -39.91
CA ALA A 497 -69.54 33.48 -39.82
C ALA A 497 -69.19 31.99 -39.53
N ASP A 498 -69.98 31.24 -38.73
CA ASP A 498 -71.15 31.60 -37.90
C ASP A 498 -71.25 30.62 -36.72
N ALA A 499 -72.26 30.78 -35.86
CA ALA A 499 -72.49 29.89 -34.72
C ALA A 499 -73.06 28.50 -35.10
N ASP A 500 -72.77 27.49 -34.28
CA ASP A 500 -73.79 26.57 -33.74
C ASP A 500 -73.26 25.83 -32.49
N ASP A 501 -74.17 25.20 -31.74
CA ASP A 501 -74.00 24.76 -30.34
C ASP A 501 -73.59 23.28 -30.13
N ALA A 502 -73.23 22.99 -28.87
CA ALA A 502 -73.43 21.74 -28.10
C ALA A 502 -72.45 20.53 -28.21
N ASP A 503 -72.24 19.95 -27.02
CA ASP A 503 -71.93 18.56 -26.60
C ASP A 503 -70.83 17.75 -27.34
N ALA A 504 -69.72 17.29 -26.73
CA ALA A 504 -69.47 16.63 -25.43
C ALA A 504 -69.71 15.10 -25.42
N GLU A 505 -68.63 14.31 -25.40
CA GLU A 505 -68.42 13.03 -24.66
C GLU A 505 -67.06 12.41 -25.04
N ALA A 506 -66.45 11.66 -24.10
CA ALA A 506 -65.40 10.64 -24.28
C ALA A 506 -64.11 10.95 -25.10
N ASP A 507 -63.01 10.20 -24.99
CA ASP A 507 -62.36 9.44 -23.90
C ASP A 507 -60.96 9.09 -24.46
N GLU A 508 -59.87 9.33 -23.73
CA GLU A 508 -58.51 9.28 -24.31
C GLU A 508 -57.53 8.53 -23.39
N THR A 509 -57.11 7.35 -23.85
CA THR A 509 -56.23 6.41 -23.15
C THR A 509 -54.88 6.25 -23.86
N ASP A 510 -53.84 6.18 -23.03
CA ASP A 510 -52.51 5.58 -23.26
C ASP A 510 -51.82 5.82 -24.63
N ASP A 511 -50.84 6.72 -24.61
CA ASP A 511 -49.86 6.95 -25.68
C ASP A 511 -48.86 5.77 -25.80
N VAL A 512 -48.28 5.60 -26.99
CA VAL A 512 -47.71 4.32 -27.47
C VAL A 512 -46.28 4.45 -28.03
N ASP A 513 -45.42 3.48 -27.65
CA ASP A 513 -44.16 3.06 -28.30
C ASP A 513 -43.06 4.14 -28.56
N ASP A 514 -41.95 3.82 -29.25
CA ASP A 514 -40.83 2.89 -28.92
C ASP A 514 -39.67 3.21 -29.91
N ALA A 515 -38.64 2.36 -29.98
CA ALA A 515 -37.85 2.03 -31.17
C ALA A 515 -36.84 3.06 -31.77
N ASP A 516 -35.65 3.08 -31.17
CA ASP A 516 -34.39 2.52 -31.75
C ASP A 516 -33.48 3.15 -32.84
N GLU A 517 -32.22 2.68 -32.76
CA GLU A 517 -31.19 2.40 -33.79
C GLU A 517 -30.73 3.42 -34.88
N SER A 518 -29.58 4.05 -34.58
CA SER A 518 -28.28 3.74 -35.23
C SER A 518 -27.70 4.56 -36.42
N SER A 519 -26.37 4.36 -36.56
CA SER A 519 -25.54 4.45 -37.79
C SER A 519 -24.83 5.77 -38.19
N SER A 520 -24.02 5.66 -39.26
CA SER A 520 -22.93 6.54 -39.72
C SER A 520 -23.41 7.77 -40.54
N GLY A 521 -22.58 8.75 -40.94
CA GLY A 521 -21.17 9.02 -40.66
C GLY A 521 -20.43 9.67 -41.86
N SER A 522 -20.00 10.93 -41.70
CA SER A 522 -19.07 11.70 -42.58
C SER A 522 -19.49 12.04 -44.02
N THR A 523 -19.57 13.35 -44.36
CA THR A 523 -18.64 14.03 -45.31
C THR A 523 -19.00 15.51 -45.57
N ALA A 524 -17.97 16.33 -45.90
CA ALA A 524 -18.00 17.57 -46.72
C ALA A 524 -18.83 18.82 -46.26
N ALA A 525 -18.52 20.06 -46.64
CA ALA A 525 -17.26 20.71 -47.09
C ALA A 525 -17.38 22.26 -47.13
N LYS A 526 -16.23 22.97 -47.23
CA LYS A 526 -15.99 24.32 -47.84
C LYS A 526 -16.84 25.52 -47.38
N THR A 527 -16.30 26.46 -46.58
CA THR A 527 -15.39 27.60 -46.92
C THR A 527 -15.93 28.75 -47.77
N ALA A 528 -16.05 29.95 -47.17
CA ALA A 528 -15.54 31.24 -47.70
C ALA A 528 -15.67 32.37 -46.63
N THR A 529 -14.99 33.53 -46.63
CA THR A 529 -13.59 33.98 -46.95
C THR A 529 -13.51 35.51 -46.69
N LYS A 530 -12.31 36.10 -46.56
CA LYS A 530 -11.97 37.56 -46.66
C LYS A 530 -11.98 38.34 -45.32
N ALA A 531 -10.88 38.79 -44.70
CA ALA A 531 -9.45 38.96 -45.03
C ALA A 531 -9.04 40.20 -45.86
N LYS A 532 -8.31 41.14 -45.23
CA LYS A 532 -7.35 42.18 -45.72
C LYS A 532 -6.95 43.09 -44.51
N SER A 533 -5.85 43.87 -44.43
CA SER A 533 -4.53 43.98 -45.11
C SER A 533 -3.79 45.23 -44.55
N ALA A 534 -2.48 45.51 -44.64
CA ALA A 534 -1.20 44.82 -44.91
C ALA A 534 -0.12 45.96 -45.04
N ALA A 535 1.21 45.83 -44.90
CA ALA A 535 2.16 44.88 -44.31
C ALA A 535 3.58 45.54 -44.45
N LYS A 536 4.67 44.78 -44.73
CA LYS A 536 6.04 45.24 -45.11
C LYS A 536 6.90 45.75 -43.92
N LYS A 537 8.25 45.64 -43.93
CA LYS A 537 9.22 45.49 -45.05
C LYS A 537 10.48 44.68 -44.65
N GLN A 538 11.07 43.95 -45.61
CA GLN A 538 12.33 43.17 -45.46
C GLN A 538 13.54 43.88 -46.12
N ALA A 539 14.77 43.58 -45.64
CA ALA A 539 16.06 43.50 -46.38
C ALA A 539 17.19 43.18 -45.36
N SER A 540 17.89 42.03 -45.31
CA SER A 540 18.72 41.28 -46.28
C SER A 540 20.24 41.56 -46.20
N LYS A 541 21.05 40.53 -45.84
CA LYS A 541 22.28 40.07 -46.54
C LYS A 541 23.10 39.02 -45.75
N LYS A 542 23.72 38.12 -46.54
CA LYS A 542 24.95 37.30 -46.36
C LYS A 542 25.29 36.72 -44.96
N SER A 543 25.47 35.41 -44.78
CA SER A 543 26.39 34.45 -45.45
C SER A 543 27.84 34.52 -44.94
N GLY A 544 28.26 33.47 -44.24
CA GLY A 544 29.62 33.15 -43.80
C GLY A 544 29.65 31.71 -43.29
N SER A 545 30.66 30.91 -43.66
CA SER A 545 30.70 29.46 -43.40
C SER A 545 32.13 29.02 -43.03
N LYS A 546 32.23 27.88 -42.31
CA LYS A 546 33.47 27.23 -41.84
C LYS A 546 34.16 28.00 -40.68
N LYS A 547 34.96 27.35 -39.82
CA LYS A 547 35.56 26.00 -39.89
C LYS A 547 35.74 25.39 -38.48
N LYS A 548 35.76 24.05 -38.39
CA LYS A 548 36.40 23.26 -37.31
C LYS A 548 37.92 23.10 -37.60
N PRO A 549 38.79 22.52 -36.74
CA PRO A 549 38.55 21.58 -35.62
C PRO A 549 37.84 22.15 -34.39
#